data_AF-A0A3B8VNC9-F1
#
_entry.id   AF-A0A3B8VNC9-F1
#
_cell.length_a   1.000
_cell.length_b   1.000
_cell.length_c   1.000
_cell.angle_alpha   90.00
_cell.angle_beta   90.00
_cell.angle_gamma   90.00
#
_symmetry.space_group_name_H-M   'P 1'
#
loop_
_entity.id
_entity.type
_entity.pdbx_description
1 polymer ?
#
loop_
_entity_poly.entity_id
_entity_poly.type
_entity_poly.pdbx_seq_one_letter_code
_entity_poly.pdbx_strand_id
1 'polypeptide(L)'
;EVEQAEAAADLRVKEVIYLRHPDGELEDDKEFRGEVVRAIRQHKPDVVLTPDPIRRGFYLHRDHRICGQVTIDATYPYARDHLHYPEHAQEGLETHKVADILLWGTEEPDTFIDITDTIERKISSLKKHVSQVSSDEGQDVGDFVKANGLRIGQRADMPYGEAFRRIQIRN
;
A
#
# COMPACT_ATOMS: atom_id res chain seq x y z
N GLU A 1 -2.23 16.36 5.18
CA GLU A 1 -1.84 16.52 3.75
C GLU A 1 -0.40 16.98 3.58
N VAL A 2 0.03 18.09 4.20
CA VAL A 2 1.44 18.57 4.10
C VAL A 2 2.45 17.49 4.48
N GLU A 3 2.29 16.85 5.64
CA GLU A 3 3.18 15.77 6.10
C GLU A 3 3.28 14.61 5.09
N GLN A 4 2.15 14.20 4.52
CA GLN A 4 2.10 13.13 3.51
C GLN A 4 2.80 13.55 2.21
N ALA A 5 2.61 14.79 1.77
CA ALA A 5 3.25 15.31 0.56
C ALA A 5 4.79 15.38 0.72
N GLU A 6 5.27 15.81 1.88
CA GLU A 6 6.69 15.83 2.20
C GLU A 6 7.29 14.41 2.29
N ALA A 7 6.58 13.49 2.95
CA ALA A 7 6.98 12.07 3.03
C ALA A 7 7.09 11.44 1.64
N ALA A 8 6.10 11.71 0.77
CA ALA A 8 6.04 11.24 -0.61
C ALA A 8 7.18 11.82 -1.46
N ALA A 9 7.46 13.12 -1.31
CA ALA A 9 8.57 13.77 -2.02
C ALA A 9 9.92 13.15 -1.65
N ASP A 10 10.14 12.82 -0.38
CA ASP A 10 11.37 12.17 0.09
C ASP A 10 11.57 10.78 -0.53
N LEU A 11 10.47 10.05 -0.74
CA LEU A 11 10.44 8.76 -1.43
C LEU A 11 10.43 8.89 -2.97
N ARG A 12 10.39 10.11 -3.52
CA ARG A 12 10.28 10.40 -4.96
C ARG A 12 9.01 9.86 -5.59
N VAL A 13 7.93 9.79 -4.81
CA VAL A 13 6.58 9.48 -5.31
C VAL A 13 6.16 10.61 -6.26
N LYS A 14 5.68 10.24 -7.45
CA LYS A 14 5.31 11.21 -8.50
C LYS A 14 3.99 11.93 -8.21
N GLU A 15 3.06 11.23 -7.57
CA GLU A 15 1.70 11.71 -7.35
C GLU A 15 1.09 11.06 -6.11
N VAL A 16 0.32 11.86 -5.36
CA VAL A 16 -0.50 11.40 -4.24
C VAL A 16 -1.93 11.77 -4.55
N ILE A 17 -2.80 10.76 -4.66
CA ILE A 17 -4.24 10.93 -4.88
C ILE A 17 -4.94 10.81 -3.53
N TYR A 18 -5.65 11.87 -3.13
CA TYR A 18 -6.44 11.89 -1.90
C TYR A 18 -7.89 11.57 -2.23
N LEU A 19 -8.37 10.39 -1.82
CA LEU A 19 -9.77 9.97 -2.01
C LEU A 19 -10.74 10.58 -0.98
N ARG A 20 -10.22 11.14 0.11
CA ARG A 20 -10.96 11.95 1.09
C ARG A 20 -12.11 11.22 1.82
N HIS A 21 -12.04 9.90 1.92
CA HIS A 21 -12.87 9.13 2.87
C HIS A 21 -12.48 9.47 4.32
N PRO A 22 -13.45 9.63 5.24
CA PRO A 22 -13.14 9.85 6.65
C PRO A 22 -12.43 8.65 7.30
N ASP A 23 -11.47 8.94 8.18
CA ASP A 23 -10.74 7.93 8.95
C ASP A 23 -11.68 7.16 9.88
N GLY A 24 -11.60 5.83 9.86
CA GLY A 24 -12.45 4.93 10.62
C GLY A 24 -13.81 4.66 9.99
N GLU A 25 -14.14 5.28 8.85
CA GLU A 25 -15.44 5.17 8.18
C GLU A 25 -15.36 4.56 6.78
N LEU A 26 -14.18 4.14 6.31
CA LEU A 26 -14.01 3.55 4.98
C LEU A 26 -14.92 2.32 4.80
N GLU A 27 -15.74 2.25 3.75
CA GLU A 27 -16.64 1.12 3.50
C GLU A 27 -16.37 0.47 2.13
N ASP A 28 -16.73 -0.81 2.00
CA ASP A 28 -16.61 -1.55 0.74
C ASP A 28 -17.84 -1.32 -0.15
N ASP A 29 -17.95 -0.10 -0.68
CA ASP A 29 -19.05 0.34 -1.52
C ASP A 29 -18.66 0.53 -2.99
N LYS A 30 -19.65 0.90 -3.82
CA LYS A 30 -19.44 1.12 -5.25
C LYS A 30 -18.57 2.35 -5.52
N GLU A 31 -18.63 3.37 -4.68
CA GLU A 31 -17.91 4.63 -4.88
C GLU A 31 -16.41 4.40 -4.68
N PHE A 32 -16.01 3.91 -3.50
CA PHE A 32 -14.61 3.67 -3.18
C PHE A 32 -13.97 2.63 -4.11
N ARG A 33 -14.67 1.52 -4.42
CA ARG A 33 -14.20 0.56 -5.44
C ARG A 33 -13.99 1.24 -6.81
N GLY A 34 -14.93 2.10 -7.22
CA GLY A 34 -14.86 2.82 -8.50
C GLY A 34 -13.66 3.76 -8.57
N GLU A 35 -13.36 4.47 -7.49
CA GLU A 35 -12.17 5.33 -7.39
C GLU A 35 -10.87 4.56 -7.54
N VAL A 36 -10.74 3.41 -6.87
CA VAL A 36 -9.53 2.56 -6.99
C VAL A 36 -9.41 1.96 -8.40
N VAL A 37 -10.53 1.49 -8.98
CA VAL A 37 -10.55 1.00 -10.37
C VAL A 37 -10.13 2.08 -11.36
N ARG A 38 -10.63 3.30 -11.16
CA ARG A 38 -10.26 4.46 -11.97
C ARG A 38 -8.77 4.75 -11.89
N ALA A 39 -8.19 4.77 -10.69
CA ALA A 39 -6.75 4.96 -10.51
C ALA A 39 -5.94 3.87 -11.24
N ILE A 40 -6.34 2.60 -11.14
CA ILE A 40 -5.68 1.49 -11.84
C ILE A 40 -5.76 1.67 -13.37
N ARG A 41 -6.93 2.05 -13.91
CA ARG A 41 -7.10 2.26 -15.36
C ARG A 41 -6.35 3.49 -15.89
N GLN A 42 -6.23 4.54 -15.06
CA GLN A 42 -5.49 5.75 -15.40
C GLN A 42 -3.97 5.53 -15.41
N HIS A 43 -3.43 4.89 -14.37
CA HIS A 43 -1.99 4.73 -14.20
C HIS A 43 -1.41 3.44 -14.79
N LYS A 44 -2.28 2.49 -15.15
CA LYS A 44 -1.92 1.19 -15.74
C LYS A 44 -0.74 0.50 -15.02
N PRO A 45 -0.78 0.33 -13.68
CA PRO A 45 0.36 -0.18 -12.93
C PRO A 45 0.63 -1.67 -13.18
N ASP A 46 1.90 -2.06 -13.26
CA ASP A 46 2.27 -3.48 -13.31
C ASP A 46 2.10 -4.16 -11.94
N VAL A 47 2.38 -3.44 -10.86
CA VAL A 47 2.33 -3.93 -9.47
C VAL A 47 1.48 -2.98 -8.62
N VAL A 48 0.61 -3.55 -7.80
CA VAL A 48 -0.16 -2.84 -6.76
C VAL A 48 0.29 -3.29 -5.39
N LEU A 49 0.54 -2.36 -4.47
CA LEU A 49 0.88 -2.65 -3.07
C LEU A 49 -0.30 -2.25 -2.19
N THR A 50 -0.71 -3.10 -1.23
CA THR A 50 -1.82 -2.80 -0.31
C THR A 50 -1.69 -3.58 1.01
N PRO A 51 -2.38 -3.20 2.11
CA PRO A 51 -2.40 -4.02 3.32
C PRO A 51 -2.99 -5.42 3.06
N ASP A 52 -2.40 -6.48 3.60
CA ASP A 52 -3.07 -7.79 3.63
C ASP A 52 -4.39 -7.70 4.43
N PRO A 53 -5.58 -7.99 3.84
CA PRO A 53 -6.85 -7.82 4.54
C PRO A 53 -7.16 -8.95 5.53
N ILE A 54 -6.48 -10.10 5.44
CA ILE A 54 -6.78 -11.31 6.23
C ILE A 54 -5.88 -11.51 7.46
N ARG A 55 -5.18 -10.46 7.92
CA ARG A 55 -4.34 -10.49 9.13
C ARG A 55 -5.16 -10.85 10.38
N ARG A 56 -4.54 -11.56 11.32
CA ARG A 56 -5.16 -12.06 12.56
C ARG A 56 -4.51 -11.51 13.84
N GLY A 57 -3.28 -11.02 13.74
CA GLY A 57 -2.44 -10.54 14.83
C GLY A 57 -2.65 -9.06 15.15
N PHE A 58 -1.58 -8.37 15.55
CA PHE A 58 -1.63 -6.97 15.97
C PHE A 58 -2.01 -6.01 14.81
N TYR A 59 -2.56 -4.83 15.13
CA TYR A 59 -2.86 -3.75 14.18
C TYR A 59 -4.06 -3.99 13.22
N LEU A 60 -5.17 -4.47 13.78
CA LEU A 60 -6.43 -4.81 13.07
C LEU A 60 -7.38 -3.62 12.86
N HIS A 61 -6.85 -2.49 12.38
CA HIS A 61 -7.72 -1.35 12.03
C HIS A 61 -8.68 -1.74 10.90
N ARG A 62 -9.96 -1.36 11.01
CA ARG A 62 -10.98 -1.72 10.00
C ARG A 62 -10.63 -1.18 8.62
N ASP A 63 -10.13 0.04 8.54
CA ASP A 63 -9.78 0.68 7.27
C ASP A 63 -8.65 -0.06 6.55
N HIS A 64 -7.69 -0.65 7.28
CA HIS A 64 -6.66 -1.48 6.64
C HIS A 64 -7.25 -2.72 5.98
N ARG A 65 -8.23 -3.37 6.62
CA ARG A 65 -8.89 -4.55 6.04
C ARG A 65 -9.73 -4.17 4.83
N ILE A 66 -10.50 -3.09 4.92
CA ILE A 66 -11.38 -2.63 3.84
C ILE A 66 -10.56 -2.12 2.66
N CYS A 67 -9.53 -1.31 2.91
CA CYS A 67 -8.60 -0.84 1.88
C CYS A 67 -7.91 -2.02 1.15
N GLY A 68 -7.40 -3.00 1.90
CA GLY A 68 -6.80 -4.20 1.33
C GLY A 68 -7.78 -4.99 0.46
N GLN A 69 -8.98 -5.26 0.96
CA GLN A 69 -10.01 -6.02 0.26
C GLN A 69 -10.46 -5.30 -1.02
N VAL A 70 -10.82 -4.02 -0.91
CA VAL A 70 -11.24 -3.19 -2.05
C VAL A 70 -10.15 -3.11 -3.11
N THR A 71 -8.88 -2.97 -2.71
CA THR A 71 -7.76 -2.92 -3.66
C THR A 71 -7.59 -4.23 -4.43
N ILE A 72 -7.77 -5.38 -3.77
CA ILE A 72 -7.74 -6.69 -4.42
C ILE A 72 -8.88 -6.82 -5.42
N ASP A 73 -10.11 -6.48 -5.02
CA ASP A 73 -11.30 -6.60 -5.88
C ASP A 73 -11.24 -5.61 -7.06
N ALA A 74 -10.74 -4.39 -6.81
CA ALA A 74 -10.47 -3.39 -7.84
C ALA A 74 -9.46 -3.89 -8.86
N THR A 75 -8.41 -4.58 -8.41
CA THR A 75 -7.41 -5.19 -9.29
C THR A 75 -7.99 -6.34 -10.10
N TYR A 76 -8.74 -7.24 -9.44
CA TYR A 76 -9.43 -8.36 -10.07
C TYR A 76 -10.77 -8.63 -9.37
N PRO A 77 -11.91 -8.61 -10.08
CA PRO A 77 -12.05 -8.54 -11.54
C PRO A 77 -12.23 -7.13 -12.11
N TYR A 78 -12.38 -6.08 -11.29
CA TYR A 78 -13.03 -4.84 -11.74
C TYR A 78 -12.22 -4.02 -12.77
N ALA A 79 -10.92 -3.81 -12.56
CA ALA A 79 -10.12 -2.99 -13.49
C ALA A 79 -9.93 -3.63 -14.85
N ARG A 80 -9.93 -4.98 -14.91
CA ARG A 80 -9.66 -5.75 -16.13
C ARG A 80 -10.87 -6.01 -17.00
N ASP A 81 -12.08 -5.94 -16.45
CA ASP A 81 -13.32 -6.31 -17.12
C ASP A 81 -14.15 -5.06 -17.43
N HIS A 82 -14.49 -4.89 -18.70
CA HIS A 82 -15.22 -3.72 -19.20
C HIS A 82 -16.66 -3.64 -18.71
N LEU A 83 -17.24 -4.75 -18.20
CA LEU A 83 -18.59 -4.76 -17.66
C LEU A 83 -18.67 -4.09 -16.28
N HIS A 84 -17.54 -3.94 -15.59
CA HIS A 84 -17.45 -3.24 -14.32
C HIS A 84 -17.08 -1.78 -14.54
N TYR A 85 -17.86 -0.87 -13.95
CA TYR A 85 -17.73 0.58 -14.15
C TYR A 85 -17.69 0.98 -15.65
N PRO A 86 -18.71 0.64 -16.46
CA PRO A 86 -18.76 0.98 -17.88
C PRO A 86 -18.72 2.49 -18.15
N GLU A 87 -19.14 3.32 -17.18
CA GLU A 87 -19.01 4.78 -17.21
C GLU A 87 -17.56 5.24 -17.43
N HIS A 88 -16.57 4.51 -16.90
CA HIS A 88 -15.15 4.84 -17.10
C HIS A 88 -14.74 4.77 -18.58
N ALA A 89 -15.36 3.91 -19.38
CA ALA A 89 -15.07 3.84 -20.81
C ALA A 89 -15.56 5.10 -21.54
N GLN A 90 -16.66 5.70 -21.08
CA GLN A 90 -17.17 6.97 -21.61
C GLN A 90 -16.21 8.14 -21.33
N GLU A 91 -15.38 7.99 -20.29
CA GLU A 91 -14.33 8.93 -19.91
C GLU A 91 -12.96 8.61 -20.57
N GLY A 92 -12.92 7.62 -21.48
CA GLY A 92 -11.70 7.23 -22.19
C GLY A 92 -10.75 6.35 -21.37
N LEU A 93 -11.19 5.80 -20.22
CA LEU A 93 -10.37 4.91 -19.41
C LEU A 93 -10.50 3.46 -19.89
N GLU A 94 -9.44 2.97 -20.53
CA GLU A 94 -9.32 1.57 -20.93
C GLU A 94 -9.14 0.63 -19.74
N THR A 95 -9.62 -0.60 -19.86
CA THR A 95 -9.34 -1.66 -18.88
C THR A 95 -7.85 -1.93 -18.75
N HIS A 96 -7.41 -2.32 -17.56
CA HIS A 96 -6.01 -2.68 -17.30
C HIS A 96 -5.89 -3.99 -16.53
N LYS A 97 -4.86 -4.76 -16.83
CA LYS A 97 -4.53 -6.02 -16.16
C LYS A 97 -3.22 -5.84 -15.38
N VAL A 98 -3.35 -5.58 -14.08
CA VAL A 98 -2.22 -5.60 -13.15
C VAL A 98 -1.59 -6.99 -13.16
N ALA A 99 -0.27 -7.08 -13.07
CA ALA A 99 0.44 -8.35 -13.05
C ALA A 99 0.50 -8.94 -11.64
N ASP A 100 0.83 -8.11 -10.65
CA ASP A 100 1.09 -8.53 -9.27
C ASP A 100 0.42 -7.64 -8.23
N ILE A 101 -0.03 -8.26 -7.15
CA ILE A 101 -0.38 -7.56 -5.90
C ILE A 101 0.64 -7.98 -4.84
N LEU A 102 1.24 -7.02 -4.16
CA LEU A 102 2.13 -7.23 -3.02
C LEU A 102 1.44 -6.77 -1.74
N LEU A 103 1.14 -7.73 -0.86
CA LEU A 103 0.42 -7.50 0.38
C LEU A 103 1.41 -7.29 1.52
N TRP A 104 1.54 -6.05 2.00
CA TRP A 104 2.39 -5.77 3.17
C TRP A 104 1.67 -6.13 4.47
N GLY A 105 2.42 -6.24 5.56
CA GLY A 105 1.93 -6.56 6.91
C GLY A 105 1.28 -7.93 7.05
N THR A 106 1.44 -8.79 6.05
CA THR A 106 1.03 -10.19 6.06
C THR A 106 1.74 -10.99 7.15
N GLU A 107 1.08 -12.04 7.64
CA GLU A 107 1.65 -13.02 8.57
C GLU A 107 2.37 -14.16 7.84
N GLU A 108 2.11 -14.32 6.54
CA GLU A 108 2.65 -15.38 5.68
C GLU A 108 3.40 -14.78 4.47
N PRO A 109 4.49 -14.01 4.68
CA PRO A 109 5.21 -13.43 3.55
C PRO A 109 6.00 -14.48 2.79
N ASP A 110 5.96 -14.38 1.46
CA ASP A 110 6.68 -15.22 0.50
C ASP A 110 7.67 -14.42 -0.37
N THR A 111 7.62 -13.08 -0.27
CA THR A 111 8.40 -12.16 -1.09
C THR A 111 9.13 -11.18 -0.18
N PHE A 112 10.44 -11.06 -0.37
CA PHE A 112 11.31 -10.21 0.45
C PHE A 112 12.12 -9.27 -0.44
N ILE A 113 12.21 -8.01 -0.05
CA ILE A 113 12.93 -6.96 -0.78
C ILE A 113 14.01 -6.39 0.15
N ASP A 114 15.26 -6.39 -0.31
CA ASP A 114 16.38 -5.76 0.38
C ASP A 114 16.22 -4.23 0.33
N ILE A 115 16.20 -3.62 1.51
CA ILE A 115 16.09 -2.17 1.69
C ILE A 115 17.31 -1.59 2.40
N THR A 116 18.44 -2.29 2.41
CA THR A 116 19.66 -1.86 3.11
C THR A 116 20.13 -0.49 2.67
N ASP A 117 20.12 -0.23 1.37
CA ASP A 117 20.55 1.06 0.79
C ASP A 117 19.49 2.17 0.94
N THR A 118 18.27 1.83 1.34
CA THR A 118 17.12 2.75 1.38
C THR A 118 16.50 2.91 2.76
N ILE A 119 16.98 2.18 3.78
CA ILE A 119 16.44 2.21 5.15
C ILE A 119 16.44 3.62 5.74
N GLU A 120 17.50 4.41 5.52
CA GLU A 120 17.58 5.79 6.02
C GLU A 120 16.57 6.71 5.35
N ARG A 121 16.28 6.49 4.05
CA ARG A 121 15.25 7.25 3.33
C ARG A 121 13.85 6.89 3.83
N LYS A 122 13.60 5.61 4.14
CA LYS A 122 12.35 5.18 4.78
C LYS A 122 12.14 5.87 6.13
N ILE A 123 13.19 5.94 6.95
CA ILE A 123 13.13 6.61 8.26
C ILE A 123 12.88 8.10 8.10
N SER A 124 13.60 8.77 7.19
CA SER A 124 13.44 10.20 6.90
C SER A 124 12.02 10.52 6.43
N SER A 125 11.45 9.73 5.52
CA SER A 125 10.07 9.86 5.05
C SER A 125 9.07 9.69 6.19
N LEU A 126 9.25 8.67 7.04
CA LEU A 126 8.35 8.43 8.18
C LEU A 126 8.40 9.56 9.20
N LYS A 127 9.58 10.15 9.45
CA LYS A 127 9.75 11.29 10.35
C LYS A 127 9.07 12.57 9.86
N LYS A 128 8.57 12.64 8.62
CA LYS A 128 7.73 13.76 8.13
C LYS A 128 6.34 13.77 8.74
N HIS A 129 5.85 12.64 9.26
CA HIS A 129 4.57 12.53 9.96
C HIS A 129 4.69 12.99 11.41
N VAL A 130 5.08 14.26 11.62
CA VAL A 130 5.37 14.83 12.95
C VAL A 130 4.18 14.61 13.89
N SER A 131 2.95 14.87 13.42
CA SER A 131 1.72 14.68 14.21
C SER A 131 1.51 13.25 14.75
N GLN A 132 2.11 12.24 14.09
CA GLN A 132 1.96 10.83 14.44
C GLN A 132 3.16 10.28 15.22
N VAL A 133 4.35 10.81 14.93
CA VAL A 133 5.63 10.24 15.38
C VAL A 133 6.22 11.00 16.57
N SER A 134 5.83 12.26 16.81
CA SER A 134 6.42 13.09 17.87
C SER A 134 5.86 12.85 19.27
N SER A 135 4.92 11.91 19.45
CA SER A 135 4.15 11.76 20.70
C SER A 135 4.68 10.70 21.69
N ASP A 136 5.64 9.86 21.32
CA ASP A 136 6.23 8.88 22.24
C ASP A 136 7.58 9.37 22.80
N GLU A 137 7.57 9.86 24.04
CA GLU A 137 8.72 10.41 24.78
C GLU A 137 9.84 9.40 25.13
N GLY A 138 10.10 8.37 24.31
CA GLY A 138 11.13 7.38 24.65
C GLY A 138 11.65 6.40 23.59
N GLN A 139 11.08 6.35 22.38
CA GLN A 139 11.60 5.47 21.32
C GLN A 139 11.72 6.22 20.00
N ASP A 140 12.94 6.28 19.44
CA ASP A 140 13.14 6.81 18.08
C ASP A 140 12.48 5.85 17.09
N VAL A 141 11.54 6.37 16.29
CA VAL A 141 10.89 5.61 15.21
C VAL A 141 11.90 4.95 14.26
N GLY A 142 13.07 5.56 14.10
CA GLY A 142 14.19 5.01 13.33
C GLY A 142 14.70 3.69 13.89
N ASP A 143 14.77 3.56 15.22
CA ASP A 143 15.19 2.32 15.88
C ASP A 143 14.14 1.22 15.68
N PHE A 144 12.85 1.56 15.77
CA PHE A 144 11.76 0.63 15.48
C PHE A 144 11.81 0.15 14.02
N VAL A 145 11.99 1.08 13.07
CA VAL A 145 12.10 0.76 11.63
C VAL A 145 13.30 -0.14 11.36
N LYS A 146 14.47 0.15 11.94
CA LYS A 146 15.68 -0.68 11.79
C LYS A 146 15.50 -2.05 12.44
N ALA A 147 14.94 -2.13 13.64
CA ALA A 147 14.68 -3.39 14.33
C ALA A 147 13.74 -4.29 13.52
N ASN A 148 12.65 -3.73 12.98
CA ASN A 148 11.74 -4.50 12.13
C ASN A 148 12.39 -4.91 10.81
N GLY A 149 13.14 -4.01 10.16
CA GLY A 149 13.88 -4.32 8.94
C GLY A 149 14.90 -5.44 9.13
N LEU A 150 15.63 -5.44 10.26
CA LEU A 150 16.60 -6.48 10.60
C LEU A 150 15.90 -7.83 10.83
N ARG A 151 14.81 -7.84 11.60
CA ARG A 151 14.00 -9.04 11.86
C ARG A 151 13.50 -9.67 10.56
N ILE A 152 13.07 -8.86 9.60
CA ILE A 152 12.64 -9.34 8.28
C ILE A 152 13.85 -9.81 7.46
N GLY A 153 14.92 -9.03 7.44
CA GLY A 153 16.12 -9.34 6.65
C GLY A 153 16.76 -10.67 7.04
N GLN A 154 16.79 -10.99 8.33
CA GLN A 154 17.25 -12.29 8.85
C GLN A 154 16.48 -13.50 8.27
N ARG A 155 15.21 -13.33 7.89
CA ARG A 155 14.41 -14.41 7.29
C ARG A 155 14.78 -14.69 5.83
N ALA A 156 15.50 -13.77 5.19
CA ALA A 156 15.79 -13.80 3.77
C ALA A 156 17.28 -13.52 3.45
N ASP A 157 18.16 -13.73 4.44
CA ASP A 157 19.62 -13.56 4.33
C ASP A 157 20.07 -12.20 3.78
N MET A 158 19.45 -11.13 4.28
CA MET A 158 19.76 -9.73 3.94
C MET A 158 19.85 -8.85 5.19
N PRO A 159 20.60 -7.73 5.18
CA PRO A 159 20.75 -6.88 6.37
C PRO A 159 19.43 -6.22 6.83
N TYR A 160 18.71 -5.59 5.90
CA TYR A 160 17.39 -5.02 6.14
C TYR A 160 16.42 -5.43 5.04
N GLY A 161 15.25 -5.94 5.43
CA GLY A 161 14.24 -6.39 4.47
C GLY A 161 12.86 -5.80 4.70
N GLU A 162 12.06 -5.73 3.64
CA GLU A 162 10.60 -5.64 3.68
C GLU A 162 9.98 -6.91 3.15
N ALA A 163 8.84 -7.29 3.72
CA ALA A 163 8.19 -8.56 3.46
C ALA A 163 6.76 -8.36 2.96
N PHE A 164 6.42 -9.11 1.93
CA PHE A 164 5.13 -9.10 1.25
C PHE A 164 4.64 -10.53 1.01
N ARG A 165 3.33 -10.70 0.86
CA ARG A 165 2.73 -11.87 0.22
C ARG A 165 2.35 -11.48 -1.20
N ARG A 166 2.79 -12.24 -2.19
CA ARG A 166 2.55 -11.92 -3.61
C ARG A 166 1.35 -12.69 -4.15
N ILE A 167 0.46 -11.98 -4.83
CA ILE A 167 -0.61 -12.58 -5.63
C ILE A 167 -0.31 -12.29 -7.10
N GLN A 168 -0.02 -13.34 -7.86
CA GLN A 168 0.17 -13.24 -9.31
C GLN A 168 -1.19 -13.31 -10.02
N ILE A 169 -1.54 -12.25 -10.75
CA ILE A 169 -2.80 -12.14 -11.49
C ILE A 169 -2.61 -12.51 -12.96
N ARG A 170 -1.45 -12.18 -13.54
CA ARG A 170 -1.09 -12.47 -14.94
C ARG A 170 0.33 -13.03 -15.01
N ASN A 171 0.46 -14.18 -15.68
CA ASN A 171 1.73 -14.77 -16.11
C ASN A 171 2.20 -14.16 -17.44
#